data_AF-A0A835HY69-F1
#
_entry.id   AF-A0A835HY69-F1
#
_cell.length_a   1.000
_cell.length_b   1.000
_cell.length_c   1.000
_cell.angle_alpha   90.00
_cell.angle_beta   90.00
_cell.angle_gamma   90.00
#
_symmetry.space_group_name_H-M   'P 1'
#
loop_
_entity.id
_entity.type
_entity.pdbx_description
1 polymer ?
#
loop_
_entity_poly.entity_id
_entity_poly.type
_entity_poly.pdbx_seq_one_letter_code
_entity_poly.pdbx_strand_id
1 'polypeptide(L)'
;MLTVSPTLFCALPSGDRFVVKVRISGSSPLGYSLNMRFSSYQIKSPFSEAKAIAICLDKNYRPVCIPPELQSKVVQYLRNEGLM
;
A
#
# COMPACT_ATOMS: atom_id res chain seq x y z
N MET A 1 -7.88 5.71 -8.30
CA MET A 1 -8.10 4.27 -8.62
C MET A 1 -7.03 3.46 -7.93
N LEU A 2 -7.39 2.34 -7.31
CA LEU A 2 -6.43 1.42 -6.69
C LEU A 2 -6.52 0.07 -7.42
N THR A 3 -5.42 -0.32 -8.06
CA THR A 3 -5.29 -1.67 -8.64
C THR A 3 -4.48 -2.51 -7.67
N VAL A 4 -5.01 -3.66 -7.25
CA VAL A 4 -4.35 -4.56 -6.29
C VAL A 4 -4.22 -5.93 -6.91
N SER A 5 -3.01 -6.48 -6.85
CA SER A 5 -2.69 -7.84 -7.26
C SER A 5 -2.26 -8.63 -6.02
N PRO A 6 -3.17 -9.37 -5.37
CA PRO A 6 -2.86 -10.16 -4.19
C PRO A 6 -2.32 -11.55 -4.57
N THR A 7 -1.28 -11.97 -3.86
CA THR A 7 -0.77 -13.34 -3.85
C THR A 7 -1.07 -13.93 -2.47
N LEU A 8 -1.84 -15.01 -2.44
CA LEU A 8 -2.19 -15.73 -1.23
C LEU A 8 -1.29 -16.96 -1.10
N PHE A 9 -0.66 -17.11 0.06
CA PHE A 9 0.17 -18.27 0.39
C PHE A 9 -0.58 -19.25 1.28
N CYS A 10 -1.53 -18.77 2.10
CA CYS A 10 -2.32 -19.58 3.01
C CYS A 10 -3.70 -18.98 3.26
N ALA A 11 -4.69 -19.82 3.53
CA ALA A 11 -6.00 -19.40 3.98
C ALA A 11 -5.99 -19.08 5.48
N LEU A 12 -6.61 -17.97 5.86
CA LEU A 12 -6.79 -17.62 7.27
C LEU A 12 -8.04 -18.28 7.85
N PRO A 13 -7.97 -18.85 9.06
CA PRO A 13 -9.17 -19.24 9.80
C PRO A 13 -10.05 -18.04 10.10
N SER A 14 -11.37 -18.25 10.10
CA SER A 14 -12.33 -17.24 10.53
C SER A 14 -12.07 -16.85 11.99
N GLY A 15 -12.14 -15.56 12.30
CA GLY A 15 -11.93 -15.02 13.65
C GLY A 15 -10.47 -14.75 14.02
N ASP A 16 -9.51 -15.02 13.14
CA ASP A 16 -8.11 -14.69 13.38
C ASP A 16 -7.81 -13.20 13.20
N ARG A 17 -6.85 -12.69 13.98
CA ARG A 17 -6.43 -11.28 13.95
C ARG A 17 -5.14 -11.15 13.17
N PHE A 18 -5.12 -10.23 12.21
CA PHE A 18 -3.95 -9.96 11.40
C PHE A 18 -3.60 -8.47 11.36
N VAL A 19 -2.33 -8.21 11.10
CA VAL A 19 -1.75 -6.89 10.91
C VAL A 19 -1.39 -6.74 9.44
N VAL A 20 -1.76 -5.60 8.86
CA VAL A 20 -1.38 -5.22 7.50
C VAL A 20 -0.27 -4.20 7.60
N LYS A 21 0.90 -4.53 7.05
CA LYS A 21 2.00 -3.58 6.87
C LYS A 21 2.02 -3.13 5.41
N VAL A 22 1.79 -1.85 5.18
CA VAL A 22 1.87 -1.25 3.86
C VAL A 22 3.18 -0.46 3.78
N ARG A 23 3.94 -0.68 2.71
CA ARG A 23 5.15 0.06 2.40
C ARG A 23 5.02 0.69 1.03
N ILE A 24 5.45 1.94 0.91
CA ILE A 24 5.54 2.60 -0.39
C ILE A 24 6.86 2.17 -1.02
N SER A 25 6.78 1.46 -2.14
CA SER A 25 7.94 0.94 -2.86
C SER A 25 8.43 1.89 -3.95
N GLY A 26 7.58 2.81 -4.40
CA GLY A 26 7.95 3.83 -5.36
C GLY A 26 6.90 4.92 -5.48
N SER A 27 7.33 6.08 -5.94
CA SER A 27 6.46 7.22 -6.25
C SER A 27 6.65 7.63 -7.70
N SER A 28 5.54 7.88 -8.38
CA SER A 28 5.49 8.45 -9.73
C SER A 28 4.63 9.72 -9.69
N PRO A 29 4.71 10.63 -10.67
CA PRO A 29 3.86 11.82 -10.68
C PRO A 29 2.36 11.49 -10.63
N LEU A 30 1.94 10.35 -11.20
CA LEU A 30 0.54 9.95 -11.30
C LEU A 30 0.06 9.10 -10.12
N GLY A 31 0.96 8.61 -9.26
CA GLY A 31 0.58 7.66 -8.23
C GLY A 31 1.72 6.99 -7.48
N TYR A 32 1.34 6.10 -6.57
CA TYR A 32 2.25 5.35 -5.70
C TYR A 32 2.20 3.85 -5.97
N SER A 33 3.38 3.24 -5.94
CA SER A 33 3.52 1.78 -5.88
C SER A 33 3.61 1.37 -4.41
N LEU A 34 2.77 0.43 -4.02
CA LEU A 34 2.60 -0.04 -2.65
C LEU A 34 2.87 -1.54 -2.61
N ASN A 35 3.61 -1.97 -1.60
CA ASN A 35 3.76 -3.36 -1.21
C ASN A 35 3.05 -3.57 0.13
N MET A 36 2.07 -4.46 0.15
CA MET A 36 1.26 -4.78 1.31
C MET A 36 1.62 -6.19 1.78
N ARG A 37 1.95 -6.34 3.06
CA ARG A 37 2.19 -7.65 3.69
C ARG A 37 1.20 -7.87 4.80
N PHE A 38 0.55 -9.02 4.75
CA PHE A 38 -0.44 -9.41 5.73
C PHE A 38 0.17 -10.50 6.63
N SER A 39 0.22 -10.23 7.93
CA SER A 39 0.82 -11.13 8.92
C SER A 39 -0.18 -11.36 10.05
N SER A 40 -0.48 -12.62 10.35
CA SER A 40 -1.24 -12.97 11.55
C SER A 40 -0.29 -13.07 12.74
N TYR A 41 -0.82 -12.92 13.95
CA TYR A 41 -0.06 -13.26 15.16
C TYR A 41 0.21 -14.77 15.25
N GLN A 42 -0.74 -15.60 14.81
CA GLN A 42 -0.64 -17.05 14.93
C GLN A 42 0.26 -17.66 13.84
N ILE A 43 0.33 -17.02 12.68
CA ILE A 43 1.14 -17.46 11.54
C ILE A 43 2.44 -16.65 11.52
N LYS A 44 3.58 -17.31 11.80
CA LYS A 44 4.90 -16.63 11.87
C LYS A 44 5.35 -16.02 10.53
N SER A 45 4.85 -16.52 9.40
CA SER A 45 5.11 -15.99 8.06
C SER A 45 3.95 -15.13 7.55
N PRO A 46 4.21 -14.18 6.61
CA PRO A 46 3.13 -13.49 5.94
C PRO A 46 2.27 -14.50 5.15
N PHE A 47 0.97 -14.52 5.40
CA PHE A 47 0.06 -15.43 4.71
C PHE A 47 -0.38 -14.87 3.33
N SER A 48 -0.20 -13.57 3.13
CA SER A 48 -0.45 -12.90 1.85
C SER A 48 0.49 -11.72 1.63
N GLU A 49 0.87 -11.52 0.38
CA GLU A 49 1.55 -10.32 -0.09
C GLU A 49 0.77 -9.76 -1.28
N ALA A 50 0.56 -8.45 -1.31
CA ALA A 50 -0.12 -7.79 -2.42
C ALA A 50 0.71 -6.61 -2.92
N LYS A 51 0.76 -6.47 -4.24
CA LYS A 51 1.28 -5.25 -4.88
C LYS A 51 0.10 -4.40 -5.29
N ALA A 52 0.12 -3.13 -4.95
CA ALA A 52 -0.92 -2.20 -5.32
C ALA A 52 -0.35 -0.94 -5.98
N ILE A 53 -1.13 -0.37 -6.89
CA ILE A 53 -0.82 0.91 -7.52
C ILE A 53 -1.97 1.85 -7.23
N ALA A 54 -1.68 2.95 -6.54
CA ALA A 54 -2.64 3.99 -6.19
C ALA A 54 -2.47 5.20 -7.10
N ILE A 55 -3.50 5.51 -7.90
CA ILE A 55 -3.51 6.64 -8.85
C ILE A 55 -4.50 7.70 -8.37
N CYS A 56 -4.06 8.96 -8.37
CA CYS A 56 -4.92 10.10 -8.06
C CYS A 56 -5.88 10.39 -9.22
N LEU A 57 -7.15 10.63 -8.89
CA LEU A 57 -8.16 10.97 -9.88
C LEU A 57 -8.77 12.34 -9.58
N ASP A 58 -9.12 13.10 -10.60
CA ASP A 58 -9.96 14.29 -10.45
C ASP A 58 -11.45 13.93 -10.24
N LYS A 59 -12.28 14.97 -10.13
CA LYS A 59 -13.75 14.82 -9.99
C LYS A 59 -14.41 14.13 -11.21
N ASN A 60 -13.73 14.09 -12.35
CA ASN A 60 -14.19 13.47 -13.59
C ASN A 60 -13.58 12.08 -13.79
N TYR A 61 -12.99 11.48 -12.75
CA TYR A 61 -12.32 10.17 -12.78
C TYR A 61 -11.12 10.10 -13.75
N ARG A 62 -10.49 11.23 -14.07
CA ARG A 62 -9.29 11.29 -14.92
C ARG A 62 -8.03 11.18 -14.08
N PRO A 63 -6.99 10.44 -14.51
CA PRO A 63 -5.71 10.41 -13.84
C PRO A 63 -5.10 11.81 -13.77
N VAL A 64 -4.70 12.23 -12.57
CA VAL A 64 -4.03 13.50 -12.34
C VAL A 64 -2.73 13.28 -11.59
N CYS A 65 -1.82 14.25 -11.73
CA CYS A 65 -0.64 14.28 -10.89
C CYS A 65 -1.04 14.36 -9.41
N ILE A 66 -0.23 13.73 -8.56
CA ILE A 66 -0.40 13.75 -7.11
C ILE A 66 -0.41 15.21 -6.64
N PRO A 67 -1.45 15.64 -5.91
CA PRO A 67 -1.51 16.97 -5.34
C PRO A 67 -0.29 17.23 -4.41
N PRO A 68 0.32 18.43 -4.44
CA PRO A 68 1.47 18.76 -3.61
C PRO A 68 1.24 18.53 -2.12
N GLU A 69 0.02 18.74 -1.63
CA GLU A 69 -0.35 18.53 -0.23
C GLU A 69 -0.25 17.04 0.14
N LEU A 70 -0.74 16.15 -0.73
CA LEU A 70 -0.63 14.70 -0.53
C LEU A 70 0.81 14.24 -0.64
N GLN A 71 1.54 14.75 -1.63
CA GLN A 71 2.95 14.44 -1.83
C GLN A 71 3.78 14.82 -0.59
N SER A 72 3.55 16.01 -0.03
CA SER A 72 4.28 16.49 1.15
C SER A 72 4.09 15.59 2.37
N LYS A 73 2.85 15.13 2.63
CA LYS A 73 2.54 14.21 3.74
C LYS A 73 3.20 12.86 3.56
N VAL A 74 3.20 12.34 2.32
CA VAL A 74 3.86 11.06 2.02
C VAL A 74 5.37 11.17 2.16
N VAL A 75 5.98 12.26 1.70
CA VAL A 75 7.43 12.50 1.89
C VAL A 75 7.77 12.62 3.38
N GLN A 76 6.96 13.33 4.18
CA GLN A 76 7.14 13.40 5.63
C GLN A 76 7.05 12.02 6.29
N TYR A 77 6.07 11.20 5.89
CA TYR A 77 5.95 9.82 6.35
C TYR A 77 7.21 9.00 6.04
N LEU A 78 7.70 9.06 4.80
CA LEU A 78 8.88 8.32 4.36
C LEU A 78 10.16 8.75 5.10
N ARG A 79 10.33 10.05 5.37
CA ARG A 79 11.44 10.56 6.20
C ARG A 79 11.38 10.03 7.62
N ASN A 80 10.19 10.00 8.22
CA ASN A 80 10.02 9.49 9.59
C ASN A 80 10.27 7.98 9.70
N GLU A 81 10.01 7.21 8.64
CA GLU A 81 10.36 5.79 8.56
C GLU A 81 11.85 5.53 8.24
N GLY A 82 12.65 6.56 7.97
CA GLY A 82 14.06 6.42 7.58
C GLY A 82 14.27 5.84 6.18
N LEU A 83 13.27 5.98 5.29
CA LEU A 83 13.27 5.46 3.92
C LEU A 83 13.73 6.51 2.87
N MET A 84 14.16 7.69 3.30
CA MET A 84 14.77 8.76 2.50
C MET A 84 15.96 9.38 3.22
#